data_AF-F0Y4M9-F1
#
_entry.id   AF-F0Y4M9-F1
#
_cell.length_a   1.000
_cell.length_b   1.000
_cell.length_c   1.000
_cell.angle_alpha   90.00
_cell.angle_beta   90.00
_cell.angle_gamma   90.00
#
_symmetry.space_group_name_H-M   'P 1'
#
loop_
_entity.id
_entity.type
_entity.pdbx_description
1 polymer ?
#
loop_
_entity_poly.entity_id
_entity_poly.type
_entity_poly.pdbx_seq_one_letter_code
_entity_poly.pdbx_strand_id
1 'polypeptide(L)'
;KKSAKLFKRAVELGNVDAMSNLAHLYDNGEGVKLDKKKAAQLWRMAADRGDASAQQNVALVYFNAGRFAEAIRFYKRAAEQGLSDAQYSLAVCFEQGKGTEVDLAEAKRWYRKGVDRGEAQSRNNLAGLLGAEGRHRESFELAAELYERAAELGEVHAMVNLGMLLRTGDGVNQDREKMFQLYRSAADRGFAWAQLKLGSELHQDGKDEEAFPFLKLSAEQGNATAELFVGYYLSGLWPGVPQDRAEAIRWFERAAAKGDEGAIRALASELVRT
;
A
#
# COMPACT_ATOMS: atom_id res chain seq x y z
N LYS A 1 -11.24 -26.68 19.41
CA LYS A 1 -10.90 -28.06 19.86
C LYS A 1 -11.74 -29.15 19.19
N LYS A 2 -13.08 -29.13 19.26
CA LYS A 2 -13.94 -30.14 18.57
C LYS A 2 -13.80 -30.11 17.04
N SER A 3 -13.84 -28.91 16.43
CA SER A 3 -13.63 -28.71 14.98
C SER A 3 -12.28 -29.27 14.49
N ALA A 4 -11.17 -28.94 15.16
CA ALA A 4 -9.86 -29.49 14.82
C ALA A 4 -9.78 -31.03 14.83
N LYS A 5 -10.52 -31.70 15.74
CA LYS A 5 -10.57 -33.17 15.76
C LYS A 5 -11.29 -33.73 14.54
N LEU A 6 -12.39 -33.09 14.13
CA LEU A 6 -13.14 -33.47 12.94
C LEU A 6 -12.32 -33.23 11.66
N PHE A 7 -11.66 -32.08 11.54
CA PHE A 7 -10.79 -31.83 10.38
C PHE A 7 -9.61 -32.80 10.32
N LYS A 8 -8.97 -33.14 11.45
CA LYS A 8 -7.93 -34.18 11.45
C LYS A 8 -8.45 -35.50 10.88
N ARG A 9 -9.65 -35.93 11.31
CA ARG A 9 -10.26 -37.14 10.78
C ARG A 9 -10.58 -37.02 9.28
N ALA A 10 -11.07 -35.88 8.82
CA ALA A 10 -11.34 -35.65 7.41
C ALA A 10 -10.06 -35.59 6.56
N VAL A 11 -8.95 -35.08 7.11
CA VAL A 11 -7.62 -35.09 6.47
C VAL A 11 -7.10 -36.53 6.31
N GLU A 12 -7.28 -37.39 7.31
CA GLU A 12 -6.96 -38.84 7.20
C GLU A 12 -7.76 -39.52 6.07
N LEU A 13 -8.97 -39.03 5.80
CA LEU A 13 -9.83 -39.51 4.70
C LEU A 13 -9.51 -38.82 3.36
N GLY A 14 -8.49 -37.98 3.29
CA GLY A 14 -8.04 -37.32 2.07
C GLY A 14 -8.84 -36.09 1.64
N ASN A 15 -9.70 -35.54 2.51
CA ASN A 15 -10.50 -34.36 2.20
C ASN A 15 -9.61 -33.10 2.10
N VAL A 16 -9.61 -32.46 0.93
CA VAL A 16 -8.75 -31.31 0.61
C VAL A 16 -9.15 -30.06 1.39
N ASP A 17 -10.45 -29.74 1.48
CA ASP A 17 -10.94 -28.57 2.22
C ASP A 17 -10.58 -28.65 3.70
N ALA A 18 -10.63 -29.85 4.28
CA ALA A 18 -10.23 -30.10 5.66
C ALA A 18 -8.73 -29.90 5.87
N MET A 19 -7.88 -30.16 4.87
CA MET A 19 -6.45 -29.84 4.94
C MET A 19 -6.26 -28.32 5.05
N SER A 20 -6.91 -27.55 4.18
CA SER A 20 -6.83 -26.07 4.19
C SER A 20 -7.40 -25.48 5.48
N ASN A 21 -8.56 -25.96 5.94
CA ASN A 21 -9.18 -25.50 7.18
C ASN A 21 -8.35 -25.85 8.41
N LEU A 22 -7.80 -27.06 8.49
CA LEU A 22 -6.93 -27.46 9.59
C LEU A 22 -5.62 -26.66 9.60
N ALA A 23 -5.09 -26.33 8.41
CA ALA A 23 -3.92 -25.48 8.29
C ALA A 23 -4.17 -24.08 8.90
N HIS A 24 -5.31 -23.46 8.60
CA HIS A 24 -5.70 -22.19 9.24
C HIS A 24 -5.78 -22.29 10.76
N LEU A 25 -6.35 -23.37 11.30
CA LEU A 25 -6.38 -23.56 12.76
C LEU A 25 -4.98 -23.63 13.36
N TYR A 26 -4.04 -24.30 12.68
CA TYR A 26 -2.65 -24.37 13.13
C TYR A 26 -1.90 -23.04 12.98
N ASP A 27 -2.17 -22.26 11.94
CA ASP A 27 -1.51 -20.98 11.72
C ASP A 27 -1.93 -19.92 12.76
N ASN A 28 -3.22 -19.93 13.14
CA ASN A 28 -3.80 -18.99 14.12
C ASN A 28 -3.76 -19.51 15.56
N GLY A 29 -3.50 -20.81 15.79
CA GLY A 29 -3.61 -21.42 17.12
C GLY A 29 -5.06 -21.59 17.61
N GLU A 30 -6.02 -21.66 16.69
CA GLU A 30 -7.44 -21.73 17.00
C GLU A 30 -7.88 -23.14 17.39
N GLY A 31 -7.93 -23.39 18.70
CA GLY A 31 -8.35 -24.68 19.23
C GLY A 31 -7.36 -25.83 18.98
N VAL A 32 -6.15 -25.51 18.53
CA VAL A 32 -4.92 -26.32 18.50
C VAL A 32 -3.74 -25.46 18.94
N LYS A 33 -2.62 -26.07 19.36
CA LYS A 33 -1.39 -25.30 19.60
C LYS A 33 -0.92 -24.72 18.26
N LEU A 34 -0.64 -23.42 18.24
CA LEU A 34 -0.07 -22.72 17.09
C LEU A 34 1.17 -23.47 16.58
N ASP A 35 1.18 -23.78 15.28
CA ASP A 35 2.21 -24.58 14.64
C ASP A 35 2.26 -24.25 13.13
N LYS A 36 2.94 -23.16 12.78
CA LYS A 36 3.04 -22.69 11.39
C LYS A 36 3.69 -23.72 10.44
N LYS A 37 4.55 -24.61 10.98
CA LYS A 37 5.16 -25.68 10.17
C LYS A 37 4.11 -26.71 9.76
N LYS A 38 3.23 -27.13 10.67
CA LYS A 38 2.10 -28.01 10.32
C LYS A 38 1.10 -27.34 9.39
N ALA A 39 0.82 -26.06 9.60
CA ALA A 39 -0.04 -25.29 8.68
C ALA A 39 0.52 -25.33 7.25
N ALA A 40 1.81 -24.98 7.09
CA ALA A 40 2.48 -25.02 5.79
C ALA A 40 2.47 -26.41 5.14
N GLN A 41 2.66 -27.49 5.91
CA GLN A 41 2.59 -28.87 5.40
C GLN A 41 1.19 -29.23 4.90
N LEU A 42 0.15 -28.87 5.66
CA LEU A 42 -1.24 -29.14 5.30
C LEU A 42 -1.68 -28.33 4.06
N TRP A 43 -1.35 -27.03 4.00
CA TRP A 43 -1.57 -26.25 2.79
C TRP A 43 -0.79 -26.81 1.61
N ARG A 44 0.45 -27.29 1.80
CA ARG A 44 1.20 -27.93 0.73
C ARG A 44 0.48 -29.16 0.18
N MET A 45 -0.03 -30.02 1.06
CA MET A 45 -0.79 -31.21 0.68
C MET A 45 -2.08 -30.88 -0.09
N ALA A 46 -2.78 -29.80 0.30
CA ALA A 46 -3.98 -29.34 -0.38
C ALA A 46 -3.64 -28.68 -1.74
N ALA A 47 -2.61 -27.84 -1.77
CA ALA A 47 -2.16 -27.15 -2.97
C ALA A 47 -1.67 -28.11 -4.07
N ASP A 48 -0.98 -29.18 -3.69
CA ASP A 48 -0.55 -30.25 -4.60
C ASP A 48 -1.75 -31.02 -5.18
N ARG A 49 -2.91 -30.99 -4.52
CA ARG A 49 -4.20 -31.53 -5.00
C ARG A 49 -5.07 -30.53 -5.75
N GLY A 50 -4.57 -29.31 -5.98
CA GLY A 50 -5.24 -28.32 -6.80
C GLY A 50 -5.97 -27.23 -6.05
N ASP A 51 -6.07 -27.27 -4.71
CA ASP A 51 -6.80 -26.23 -3.96
C ASP A 51 -6.15 -24.84 -4.17
N ALA A 52 -6.91 -23.90 -4.75
CA ALA A 52 -6.42 -22.58 -5.11
C ALA A 52 -6.06 -21.75 -3.88
N SER A 53 -6.88 -21.82 -2.82
CA SER A 53 -6.65 -21.11 -1.56
C SER A 53 -5.37 -21.61 -0.88
N ALA A 54 -5.16 -22.92 -0.81
CA ALA A 54 -3.92 -23.49 -0.32
C ALA A 54 -2.71 -23.14 -1.21
N GLN A 55 -2.86 -23.12 -2.54
CA GLN A 55 -1.78 -22.68 -3.42
C GLN A 55 -1.35 -21.24 -3.10
N GLN A 56 -2.29 -20.32 -2.90
CA GLN A 56 -1.99 -18.96 -2.44
C GLN A 56 -1.28 -18.94 -1.08
N ASN A 57 -1.76 -19.72 -0.11
CA ASN A 57 -1.13 -19.76 1.21
C ASN A 57 0.29 -20.36 1.16
N VAL A 58 0.53 -21.38 0.32
CA VAL A 58 1.88 -21.92 0.07
C VAL A 58 2.76 -20.86 -0.60
N ALA A 59 2.22 -20.11 -1.56
CA ALA A 59 2.95 -19.01 -2.19
C ALA A 59 3.38 -17.96 -1.16
N LEU A 60 2.46 -17.56 -0.26
CA LEU A 60 2.75 -16.61 0.82
C LEU A 60 3.83 -17.13 1.78
N VAL A 61 3.78 -18.42 2.14
CA VAL A 61 4.83 -19.04 2.97
C VAL A 61 6.20 -18.97 2.28
N TYR A 62 6.29 -19.27 0.99
CA TYR A 62 7.54 -19.14 0.25
C TYR A 62 7.99 -17.69 0.10
N PHE A 63 7.06 -16.77 -0.17
CA PHE A 63 7.34 -15.35 -0.33
C PHE A 63 7.94 -14.76 0.96
N ASN A 64 7.35 -15.05 2.11
CA ASN A 64 7.84 -14.61 3.42
C ASN A 64 9.19 -15.23 3.79
N ALA A 65 9.53 -16.39 3.21
CA ALA A 65 10.83 -17.03 3.37
C ALA A 65 11.89 -16.54 2.36
N GLY A 66 11.58 -15.53 1.54
CA GLY A 66 12.48 -15.01 0.50
C GLY A 66 12.61 -15.93 -0.72
N ARG A 67 11.80 -16.99 -0.81
CA ARG A 67 11.83 -17.99 -1.90
C ARG A 67 10.89 -17.57 -3.03
N PHE A 68 11.14 -16.39 -3.60
CA PHE A 68 10.20 -15.71 -4.50
C PHE A 68 9.89 -16.48 -5.79
N ALA A 69 10.88 -17.13 -6.40
CA ALA A 69 10.65 -17.93 -7.61
C ALA A 69 9.66 -19.09 -7.36
N GLU A 70 9.70 -19.70 -6.18
CA GLU A 70 8.74 -20.74 -5.80
C GLU A 70 7.37 -20.16 -5.47
N ALA A 71 7.34 -19.00 -4.80
CA ALA A 71 6.10 -18.28 -4.54
C ALA A 71 5.35 -17.97 -5.84
N ILE A 72 6.03 -17.42 -6.85
CA ILE A 72 5.44 -17.12 -8.17
C ILE A 72 4.80 -18.35 -8.80
N ARG A 73 5.45 -19.52 -8.73
CA ARG A 73 4.89 -20.76 -9.31
C ARG A 73 3.55 -21.12 -8.67
N PHE A 74 3.40 -20.91 -7.37
CA PHE A 74 2.16 -21.16 -6.66
C PHE A 74 1.11 -20.07 -6.86
N TYR A 75 1.51 -18.80 -6.84
CA TYR A 75 0.62 -17.69 -7.19
C TYR A 75 0.07 -17.86 -8.60
N LYS A 76 0.89 -18.22 -9.59
CA LYS A 76 0.45 -18.48 -10.96
C LYS A 76 -0.62 -19.57 -11.04
N ARG A 77 -0.43 -20.70 -10.35
CA ARG A 77 -1.43 -21.79 -10.31
C ARG A 77 -2.75 -21.31 -9.70
N ALA A 78 -2.72 -20.58 -8.59
CA ALA A 78 -3.93 -20.04 -7.95
C ALA A 78 -4.60 -18.95 -8.82
N ALA A 79 -3.79 -18.10 -9.46
CA ALA A 79 -4.24 -17.01 -10.32
C ALA A 79 -4.91 -17.52 -11.60
N GLU A 80 -4.40 -18.61 -12.19
CA GLU A 80 -4.99 -19.31 -13.34
C GLU A 80 -6.34 -19.95 -13.00
N GLN A 81 -6.54 -20.36 -11.74
CA GLN A 81 -7.84 -20.80 -11.21
C GLN A 81 -8.78 -19.63 -10.89
N GLY A 82 -8.34 -18.39 -11.12
CA GLY A 82 -9.16 -17.21 -10.94
C GLY A 82 -9.20 -16.68 -9.52
N LEU A 83 -8.25 -17.03 -8.64
CA LEU A 83 -8.19 -16.46 -7.29
C LEU A 83 -7.62 -15.03 -7.35
N SER A 84 -8.42 -14.04 -6.98
CA SER A 84 -8.12 -12.61 -7.12
C SER A 84 -6.84 -12.17 -6.40
N ASP A 85 -6.70 -12.52 -5.12
CA ASP A 85 -5.51 -12.19 -4.32
C ASP A 85 -4.22 -12.76 -4.94
N ALA A 86 -4.30 -13.95 -5.55
CA ALA A 86 -3.16 -14.56 -6.24
C ALA A 86 -2.84 -13.85 -7.56
N GLN A 87 -3.85 -13.41 -8.32
CA GLN A 87 -3.66 -12.59 -9.53
C GLN A 87 -2.98 -11.26 -9.18
N TYR A 88 -3.47 -10.59 -8.12
CA TYR A 88 -2.88 -9.37 -7.60
C TYR A 88 -1.44 -9.58 -7.16
N SER A 89 -1.18 -10.60 -6.33
CA SER A 89 0.17 -10.90 -5.82
C SER A 89 1.14 -11.24 -6.94
N LEU A 90 0.67 -11.96 -7.97
CA LEU A 90 1.47 -12.28 -9.15
C LEU A 90 1.79 -11.03 -9.98
N ALA A 91 0.83 -10.14 -10.17
CA ALA A 91 1.03 -8.87 -10.87
C ALA A 91 2.12 -8.02 -10.18
N VAL A 92 2.05 -7.91 -8.84
CA VAL A 92 3.06 -7.22 -8.02
C VAL A 92 4.45 -7.85 -8.18
N CYS A 93 4.54 -9.19 -8.26
CA CYS A 93 5.83 -9.86 -8.45
C CYS A 93 6.47 -9.50 -9.80
N PHE A 94 5.69 -9.45 -10.88
CA PHE A 94 6.16 -9.03 -12.20
C PHE A 94 6.51 -7.54 -12.26
N GLU A 95 5.71 -6.69 -11.62
CA GLU A 95 5.96 -5.25 -11.52
C GLU A 95 7.31 -4.95 -10.82
N GLN A 96 7.58 -5.64 -9.72
CA GLN A 96 8.76 -5.37 -8.88
C GLN A 96 9.97 -6.25 -9.22
N GLY A 97 9.86 -7.19 -10.17
CA GLY A 97 10.91 -8.17 -10.45
C GLY A 97 11.24 -9.06 -9.24
N LYS A 98 10.25 -9.37 -8.40
CA LYS A 98 10.47 -10.18 -7.18
C LYS A 98 10.41 -11.66 -7.51
N GLY A 99 11.57 -12.29 -7.69
CA GLY A 99 11.69 -13.71 -8.05
C GLY A 99 11.51 -13.97 -9.54
N THR A 100 11.49 -12.92 -10.36
CA THR A 100 11.44 -12.91 -11.82
C THR A 100 12.07 -11.60 -12.31
N GLU A 101 12.27 -11.43 -13.61
CA GLU A 101 12.64 -10.13 -14.16
C GLU A 101 11.42 -9.18 -14.13
N VAL A 102 11.67 -7.87 -14.17
CA VAL A 102 10.57 -6.91 -14.28
C VAL A 102 9.85 -7.11 -15.62
N ASP A 103 8.55 -7.39 -15.55
CA ASP A 103 7.68 -7.55 -16.73
C ASP A 103 6.38 -6.76 -16.54
N LEU A 104 6.42 -5.50 -16.96
CA LEU A 104 5.25 -4.61 -16.84
C LEU A 104 4.09 -5.04 -17.74
N ALA A 105 4.35 -5.76 -18.84
CA ALA A 105 3.29 -6.23 -19.71
C ALA A 105 2.48 -7.33 -19.03
N GLU A 106 3.15 -8.28 -18.39
CA GLU A 106 2.50 -9.36 -17.64
C GLU A 106 1.84 -8.81 -16.36
N ALA A 107 2.45 -7.85 -15.67
CA ALA A 107 1.81 -7.15 -14.55
C ALA A 107 0.49 -6.48 -14.97
N LYS A 108 0.50 -5.69 -16.05
CA LYS A 108 -0.73 -5.07 -16.60
C LYS A 108 -1.78 -6.10 -16.99
N ARG A 109 -1.37 -7.22 -17.59
CA ARG A 109 -2.29 -8.31 -17.97
C ARG A 109 -2.99 -8.92 -16.76
N TRP A 110 -2.28 -9.14 -15.66
CA TRP A 110 -2.89 -9.66 -14.43
C TRP A 110 -3.76 -8.63 -13.71
N TYR A 111 -3.31 -7.37 -13.60
CA TYR A 111 -4.15 -6.31 -13.04
C TYR A 111 -5.44 -6.09 -13.85
N ARG A 112 -5.39 -6.18 -15.19
CA ARG A 112 -6.58 -6.06 -16.04
C ARG A 112 -7.66 -7.08 -15.67
N LYS A 113 -7.29 -8.33 -15.37
CA LYS A 113 -8.25 -9.35 -14.92
C LYS A 113 -8.96 -8.97 -13.62
N GLY A 114 -8.24 -8.35 -12.69
CA GLY A 114 -8.84 -7.82 -11.46
C GLY A 114 -9.76 -6.62 -11.72
N VAL A 115 -9.39 -5.76 -12.67
CA VAL A 115 -10.26 -4.66 -13.13
C VAL A 115 -11.58 -5.18 -13.70
N ASP A 116 -11.54 -6.21 -14.55
CA ASP A 116 -12.73 -6.83 -15.15
C ASP A 116 -13.68 -7.42 -14.10
N ARG A 117 -13.18 -7.71 -12.90
CA ARG A 117 -13.93 -8.22 -11.74
C ARG A 117 -14.35 -7.14 -10.75
N GLY A 118 -13.96 -5.90 -11.00
CA GLY A 118 -14.33 -4.77 -10.18
C GLY A 118 -13.46 -4.54 -8.95
N GLU A 119 -12.24 -5.07 -8.90
CA GLU A 119 -11.32 -4.88 -7.78
C GLU A 119 -10.68 -3.49 -7.77
N ALA A 120 -10.77 -2.77 -6.65
CA ALA A 120 -10.27 -1.40 -6.54
C ALA A 120 -8.73 -1.33 -6.56
N GLN A 121 -8.03 -2.26 -5.89
CA GLN A 121 -6.57 -2.32 -5.86
C GLN A 121 -5.97 -2.58 -7.26
N SER A 122 -6.57 -3.50 -8.01
CA SER A 122 -6.17 -3.81 -9.38
C SER A 122 -6.35 -2.61 -10.32
N ARG A 123 -7.41 -1.81 -10.11
CA ARG A 123 -7.59 -0.54 -10.84
C ARG A 123 -6.51 0.49 -10.47
N ASN A 124 -6.25 0.71 -9.19
CA ASN A 124 -5.21 1.64 -8.73
C ASN A 124 -3.84 1.28 -9.31
N ASN A 125 -3.43 0.02 -9.25
CA ASN A 125 -2.10 -0.38 -9.71
C ASN A 125 -1.98 -0.33 -11.23
N LEU A 126 -3.03 -0.74 -11.97
CA LEU A 126 -3.03 -0.59 -13.42
C LEU A 126 -2.95 0.88 -13.85
N ALA A 127 -3.68 1.76 -13.17
CA ALA A 127 -3.61 3.21 -13.40
C ALA A 127 -2.20 3.76 -13.12
N GLY A 128 -1.55 3.29 -12.05
CA GLY A 128 -0.16 3.62 -11.73
C GLY A 128 0.81 3.25 -12.84
N LEU A 129 0.68 2.04 -13.40
CA LEU A 129 1.50 1.60 -14.53
C LEU A 129 1.26 2.44 -15.79
N LEU A 130 0.00 2.75 -16.11
CA LEU A 130 -0.35 3.58 -17.27
C LEU A 130 0.17 5.02 -17.13
N GLY A 131 0.09 5.59 -15.92
CA GLY A 131 0.62 6.92 -15.64
C GLY A 131 2.14 6.98 -15.69
N ALA A 132 2.84 5.96 -15.16
CA ALA A 132 4.31 5.88 -15.21
C ALA A 132 4.85 5.68 -16.63
N GLU A 133 4.12 4.95 -17.48
CA GLU A 133 4.41 4.80 -18.91
C GLU A 133 4.06 6.03 -19.75
N GLY A 134 3.31 6.98 -19.18
CA GLY A 134 2.65 8.09 -19.87
C GLY A 134 3.59 8.94 -20.72
N ARG A 135 3.76 8.55 -21.99
CA ARG A 135 4.33 9.38 -23.07
C ARG A 135 3.25 10.08 -23.89
N HIS A 136 1.99 9.65 -23.71
CA HIS A 136 0.83 10.09 -24.48
C HIS A 136 -0.34 10.41 -23.53
N ARG A 137 -1.12 11.42 -23.89
CA ARG A 137 -2.25 11.92 -23.11
C ARG A 137 -3.30 10.84 -22.81
N GLU A 138 -3.57 9.97 -23.78
CA GLU A 138 -4.56 8.87 -23.67
C GLU A 138 -4.25 7.90 -22.53
N SER A 139 -2.96 7.64 -22.24
CA SER A 139 -2.58 6.77 -21.11
C SER A 139 -2.94 7.40 -19.77
N PHE A 140 -2.79 8.73 -19.64
CA PHE A 140 -3.18 9.45 -18.44
C PHE A 140 -4.70 9.56 -18.31
N GLU A 141 -5.44 9.71 -19.42
CA GLU A 141 -6.91 9.66 -19.45
C GLU A 141 -7.41 8.31 -18.91
N LEU A 142 -6.88 7.20 -19.43
CA LEU A 142 -7.20 5.86 -18.94
C LEU A 142 -6.81 5.65 -17.47
N ALA A 143 -5.67 6.18 -17.04
CA ALA A 143 -5.26 6.12 -15.64
C ALA A 143 -6.24 6.88 -14.73
N ALA A 144 -6.64 8.09 -15.13
CA ALA A 144 -7.59 8.91 -14.39
C ALA A 144 -8.95 8.20 -14.23
N GLU A 145 -9.49 7.61 -15.31
CA GLU A 145 -10.74 6.84 -15.25
C GLU A 145 -10.66 5.65 -14.27
N LEU A 146 -9.53 4.95 -14.28
CA LEU A 146 -9.32 3.82 -13.38
C LEU A 146 -9.17 4.26 -11.93
N TYR A 147 -8.44 5.36 -11.67
CA TYR A 147 -8.34 5.92 -10.33
C TYR A 147 -9.69 6.45 -9.82
N GLU A 148 -10.49 7.08 -10.66
CA GLU A 148 -11.82 7.56 -10.29
C GLU A 148 -12.71 6.41 -9.82
N ARG A 149 -12.79 5.33 -10.60
CA ARG A 149 -13.54 4.12 -10.21
C ARG A 149 -12.98 3.45 -8.96
N ALA A 150 -11.67 3.49 -8.74
CA ALA A 150 -11.06 2.94 -7.52
C ALA A 150 -11.34 3.83 -6.29
N ALA A 151 -11.31 5.15 -6.45
CA ALA A 151 -11.63 6.13 -5.41
C ALA A 151 -13.11 6.05 -5.00
N GLU A 152 -14.04 5.85 -5.94
CA GLU A 152 -15.46 5.60 -5.67
C GLU A 152 -15.67 4.37 -4.78
N LEU A 153 -14.80 3.36 -4.90
CA LEU A 153 -14.80 2.16 -4.06
C LEU A 153 -14.02 2.33 -2.74
N GLY A 154 -13.57 3.54 -2.43
CA GLY A 154 -12.89 3.88 -1.19
C GLY A 154 -11.38 3.59 -1.16
N GLU A 155 -10.75 3.31 -2.31
CA GLU A 155 -9.31 3.09 -2.37
C GLU A 155 -8.55 4.42 -2.21
N VAL A 156 -7.81 4.54 -1.11
CA VAL A 156 -7.20 5.81 -0.67
C VAL A 156 -5.98 6.23 -1.50
N HIS A 157 -5.24 5.28 -2.09
CA HIS A 157 -4.11 5.61 -2.96
C HIS A 157 -4.61 6.21 -4.27
N ALA A 158 -5.71 5.69 -4.82
CA ALA A 158 -6.36 6.16 -6.02
C ALA A 158 -6.92 7.57 -5.84
N MET A 159 -7.48 7.89 -4.67
CA MET A 159 -7.89 9.27 -4.34
C MET A 159 -6.71 10.25 -4.45
N VAL A 160 -5.56 9.90 -3.86
CA VAL A 160 -4.36 10.77 -3.93
C VAL A 160 -3.81 10.82 -5.35
N ASN A 161 -3.74 9.70 -6.06
CA ASN A 161 -3.21 9.67 -7.41
C ASN A 161 -4.08 10.45 -8.41
N LEU A 162 -5.41 10.33 -8.31
CA LEU A 162 -6.33 11.15 -9.09
C LEU A 162 -6.19 12.63 -8.73
N GLY A 163 -6.09 12.96 -7.43
CA GLY A 163 -5.86 14.34 -7.00
C GLY A 163 -4.57 14.94 -7.58
N MET A 164 -3.51 14.13 -7.74
CA MET A 164 -2.28 14.58 -8.40
C MET A 164 -2.50 14.86 -9.90
N LEU A 165 -3.23 14.00 -10.62
CA LEU A 165 -3.55 14.23 -12.05
C LEU A 165 -4.41 15.48 -12.23
N LEU A 166 -5.39 15.71 -11.35
CA LEU A 166 -6.22 16.92 -11.36
C LEU A 166 -5.45 18.18 -10.97
N ARG A 167 -4.35 18.05 -10.22
CA ARG A 167 -3.45 19.15 -9.89
C ARG A 167 -2.52 19.50 -11.05
N THR A 168 -1.95 18.51 -11.74
CA THR A 168 -1.01 18.74 -12.85
C THR A 168 -1.72 19.04 -14.15
N GLY A 169 -2.90 18.45 -14.37
CA GLY A 169 -3.62 18.48 -15.64
C GLY A 169 -3.18 17.39 -16.62
N ASP A 170 -2.50 16.35 -16.13
CA ASP A 170 -2.03 15.24 -16.97
C ASP A 170 -3.20 14.32 -17.33
N GLY A 171 -3.58 14.32 -18.62
CA GLY A 171 -4.72 13.53 -19.13
C GLY A 171 -6.10 14.05 -18.72
N VAL A 172 -6.21 14.96 -17.77
CA VAL A 172 -7.49 15.52 -17.32
C VAL A 172 -7.41 17.03 -17.21
N ASN A 173 -8.56 17.71 -17.27
CA ASN A 173 -8.58 19.12 -16.95
C ASN A 173 -8.25 19.31 -15.47
N GLN A 174 -7.53 20.39 -15.17
CA GLN A 174 -7.24 20.73 -13.79
C GLN A 174 -8.55 20.97 -13.02
N ASP A 175 -8.67 20.34 -11.87
CA ASP A 175 -9.82 20.51 -10.97
C ASP A 175 -9.32 20.56 -9.53
N ARG A 176 -9.09 21.80 -9.09
CA ARG A 176 -8.53 22.08 -7.78
C ARG A 176 -9.49 21.70 -6.65
N GLU A 177 -10.79 21.92 -6.86
CA GLU A 177 -11.80 21.63 -5.85
C GLU A 177 -11.90 20.12 -5.63
N LYS A 178 -12.03 19.34 -6.71
CA LYS A 178 -12.05 17.89 -6.64
C LYS A 178 -10.75 17.32 -6.09
N MET A 179 -9.60 17.89 -6.44
CA MET A 179 -8.30 17.53 -5.84
C MET A 179 -8.33 17.66 -4.31
N PHE A 180 -8.77 18.81 -3.78
CA PHE A 180 -8.84 19.02 -2.32
C PHE A 180 -9.83 18.06 -1.66
N GLN A 181 -10.98 17.80 -2.28
CA GLN A 181 -11.98 16.85 -1.78
C GLN A 181 -11.38 15.43 -1.68
N LEU A 182 -10.67 14.97 -2.71
CA LEU A 182 -10.03 13.65 -2.74
C LEU A 182 -8.93 13.54 -1.69
N TYR A 183 -8.03 14.53 -1.61
CA TYR A 183 -6.96 14.55 -0.61
C TYR A 183 -7.52 14.55 0.82
N ARG A 184 -8.55 15.36 1.10
CA ARG A 184 -9.19 15.40 2.41
C ARG A 184 -9.87 14.08 2.75
N SER A 185 -10.62 13.51 1.82
CA SER A 185 -11.25 12.19 1.98
C SER A 185 -10.25 11.09 2.35
N ALA A 186 -9.09 11.05 1.69
CA ALA A 186 -8.03 10.09 2.01
C ALA A 186 -7.30 10.43 3.33
N ALA A 187 -7.07 11.71 3.61
CA ALA A 187 -6.41 12.18 4.83
C ALA A 187 -7.23 11.87 6.10
N ASP A 188 -8.55 12.06 6.03
CA ASP A 188 -9.50 11.76 7.12
C ASP A 188 -9.59 10.26 7.41
N ARG A 189 -9.25 9.42 6.43
CA ARG A 189 -9.09 7.96 6.61
C ARG A 189 -7.71 7.57 7.19
N GLY A 190 -6.92 8.56 7.61
CA GLY A 190 -5.62 8.35 8.23
C GLY A 190 -4.48 8.12 7.25
N PHE A 191 -4.68 8.25 5.93
CA PHE A 191 -3.62 7.99 4.98
C PHE A 191 -2.53 9.08 5.04
N ALA A 192 -1.37 8.75 5.63
CA ALA A 192 -0.28 9.69 5.87
C ALA A 192 0.13 10.49 4.62
N TRP A 193 0.20 9.85 3.46
CA TRP A 193 0.59 10.54 2.24
C TRP A 193 -0.45 11.56 1.79
N ALA A 194 -1.74 11.27 1.95
CA ALA A 194 -2.81 12.25 1.69
C ALA A 194 -2.75 13.43 2.66
N GLN A 195 -2.46 13.17 3.95
CA GLN A 195 -2.29 14.20 4.97
C GLN A 195 -1.12 15.13 4.62
N LEU A 196 0.03 14.59 4.19
CA LEU A 196 1.14 15.39 3.67
C LEU A 196 0.72 16.22 2.45
N LYS A 197 0.06 15.60 1.47
CA LYS A 197 -0.34 16.28 0.23
C LYS A 197 -1.31 17.42 0.51
N LEU A 198 -2.37 17.16 1.27
CA LEU A 198 -3.33 18.18 1.69
C LEU A 198 -2.65 19.32 2.44
N GLY A 199 -1.86 18.98 3.46
CA GLY A 199 -1.14 19.98 4.25
C GLY A 199 -0.18 20.82 3.42
N SER A 200 0.53 20.21 2.45
CA SER A 200 1.41 20.95 1.56
C SER A 200 0.67 21.88 0.60
N GLU A 201 -0.49 21.49 0.08
CA GLU A 201 -1.31 22.35 -0.78
C GLU A 201 -1.92 23.52 0.01
N LEU A 202 -2.37 23.27 1.24
CA LEU A 202 -2.88 24.31 2.13
C LEU A 202 -1.80 25.32 2.52
N HIS A 203 -0.58 24.85 2.80
CA HIS A 203 0.57 25.72 3.07
C HIS A 203 0.91 26.61 1.86
N GLN A 204 0.91 26.06 0.64
CA GLN A 204 1.13 26.84 -0.58
C GLN A 204 0.06 27.92 -0.78
N ASP A 205 -1.16 27.70 -0.28
CA ASP A 205 -2.25 28.69 -0.25
C ASP A 205 -2.15 29.72 0.88
N GLY A 206 -1.13 29.63 1.73
CA GLY A 206 -0.99 30.46 2.93
C GLY A 206 -2.02 30.13 4.02
N LYS A 207 -2.62 28.94 3.99
CA LYS A 207 -3.57 28.45 5.00
C LYS A 207 -2.85 27.61 6.06
N ASP A 208 -1.82 28.20 6.65
CA ASP A 208 -0.88 27.51 7.55
C ASP A 208 -1.56 26.89 8.79
N GLU A 209 -2.51 27.60 9.39
CA GLU A 209 -3.31 27.10 10.52
C GLU A 209 -4.11 25.84 10.16
N GLU A 210 -4.60 25.74 8.93
CA GLU A 210 -5.32 24.56 8.43
C GLU A 210 -4.36 23.45 7.98
N ALA A 211 -3.20 23.82 7.44
CA ALA A 211 -2.18 22.89 6.98
C ALA A 211 -1.53 22.10 8.12
N PHE A 212 -1.21 22.78 9.22
CA PHE A 212 -0.38 22.23 10.29
C PHE A 212 -0.96 20.95 10.92
N PRO A 213 -2.26 20.83 11.26
CA PRO A 213 -2.82 19.60 11.81
C PRO A 213 -2.62 18.38 10.90
N PHE A 214 -2.82 18.53 9.58
CA PHE A 214 -2.61 17.43 8.63
C PHE A 214 -1.13 17.05 8.51
N LEU A 215 -0.24 18.04 8.43
CA LEU A 215 1.20 17.79 8.39
C LEU A 215 1.68 17.09 9.65
N LYS A 216 1.17 17.49 10.82
CA LYS A 216 1.47 16.86 12.09
C LYS A 216 1.01 15.40 12.14
N LEU A 217 -0.22 15.10 11.70
CA LEU A 217 -0.70 13.71 11.60
C LEU A 217 0.19 12.87 10.68
N SER A 218 0.60 13.41 9.53
CA SER A 218 1.51 12.69 8.63
C SER A 218 2.90 12.49 9.23
N ALA A 219 3.40 13.46 9.99
CA ALA A 219 4.70 13.41 10.65
C ALA A 219 4.70 12.38 11.80
N GLU A 220 3.63 12.30 12.57
CA GLU A 220 3.43 11.30 13.63
C GLU A 220 3.45 9.87 13.07
N GLN A 221 2.97 9.68 11.84
CA GLN A 221 3.08 8.42 11.09
C GLN A 221 4.47 8.17 10.46
N GLY A 222 5.43 9.06 10.71
CA GLY A 222 6.83 8.89 10.31
C GLY A 222 7.16 9.35 8.89
N ASN A 223 6.34 10.19 8.25
CA ASN A 223 6.69 10.78 6.96
C ASN A 223 7.79 11.86 7.14
N ALA A 224 8.99 11.64 6.59
CA ALA A 224 10.14 12.54 6.78
C ALA A 224 9.91 13.98 6.29
N THR A 225 9.23 14.16 5.15
CA THR A 225 8.90 15.49 4.63
C THR A 225 7.90 16.22 5.52
N ALA A 226 6.91 15.50 6.07
CA ALA A 226 5.98 16.09 7.02
C ALA A 226 6.67 16.45 8.34
N GLU A 227 7.58 15.60 8.84
CA GLU A 227 8.41 15.88 10.01
C GLU A 227 9.25 17.15 9.82
N LEU A 228 9.87 17.32 8.64
CA LEU A 228 10.56 18.54 8.26
C LEU A 228 9.64 19.77 8.31
N PHE A 229 8.45 19.68 7.71
CA PHE A 229 7.50 20.79 7.63
C PHE A 229 7.00 21.20 9.01
N VAL A 230 6.66 20.24 9.87
CA VAL A 230 6.30 20.49 11.27
C VAL A 230 7.43 21.19 12.01
N GLY A 231 8.68 20.75 11.80
CA GLY A 231 9.85 21.42 12.34
C GLY A 231 9.97 22.90 11.90
N TYR A 232 9.71 23.21 10.63
CA TYR A 232 9.74 24.59 10.12
C TYR A 232 8.67 25.50 10.73
N TYR A 233 7.47 24.97 10.93
CA TYR A 233 6.41 25.67 11.63
C TYR A 233 6.78 25.97 13.09
N LEU A 234 7.24 24.96 13.83
CA LEU A 234 7.55 25.10 15.25
C LEU A 234 8.82 25.92 15.51
N SER A 235 9.76 25.99 14.57
CA SER A 235 10.94 26.86 14.68
C SER A 235 10.63 28.34 14.42
N GLY A 236 9.44 28.65 13.91
CA GLY A 236 9.05 29.99 13.50
C GLY A 236 9.61 30.42 12.14
N LEU A 237 10.16 29.48 11.36
CA LEU A 237 10.55 29.74 9.98
C LEU A 237 9.32 29.89 9.07
N TRP A 238 8.24 29.18 9.40
CA TRP A 238 6.93 29.34 8.76
C TRP A 238 5.92 29.96 9.73
N PRO A 239 5.04 30.86 9.25
CA PRO A 239 4.06 31.53 10.09
C PRO A 239 2.86 30.62 10.43
N GLY A 240 1.91 31.14 11.20
CA GLY A 240 0.60 30.52 11.37
C GLY A 240 0.47 29.52 12.51
N VAL A 241 1.53 29.22 13.26
CA VAL A 241 1.43 28.42 14.50
C VAL A 241 2.32 28.94 15.63
N PRO A 242 1.97 28.66 16.89
CA PRO A 242 2.84 28.95 18.03
C PRO A 242 4.19 28.23 17.91
N GLN A 243 5.26 28.96 18.20
CA GLN A 243 6.62 28.43 18.14
C GLN A 243 6.88 27.52 19.34
N ASP A 244 7.52 26.39 19.06
CA ASP A 244 8.11 25.50 20.06
C ASP A 244 9.44 24.98 19.53
N ARG A 245 10.50 25.71 19.87
CA ARG A 245 11.84 25.44 19.36
C ARG A 245 12.38 24.07 19.79
N ALA A 246 12.06 23.65 21.01
CA ALA A 246 12.53 22.37 21.54
C ALA A 246 11.88 21.20 20.79
N GLU A 247 10.57 21.33 20.53
CA GLU A 247 9.84 20.34 19.74
C GLU A 247 10.26 20.38 18.26
N ALA A 248 10.54 21.56 17.69
CA ALA A 248 11.07 21.70 16.34
C ALA A 248 12.37 20.91 16.13
N ILE A 249 13.31 21.00 17.07
CA ILE A 249 14.58 20.24 17.04
C ILE A 249 14.30 18.73 17.00
N ARG A 250 13.38 18.21 17.82
CA ARG A 250 13.04 16.77 17.82
C ARG A 250 12.47 16.31 16.49
N TRP A 251 11.64 17.14 15.84
CA TRP A 251 11.11 16.82 14.51
C TRP A 251 12.21 16.82 13.45
N PHE A 252 13.12 17.79 13.48
CA PHE A 252 14.28 17.79 12.58
C PHE A 252 15.20 16.60 12.81
N GLU A 253 15.46 16.20 14.06
CA GLU A 253 16.25 15.00 14.38
C GLU A 253 15.63 13.73 13.78
N ARG A 254 14.30 13.56 13.89
CA ARG A 254 13.58 12.42 13.32
C ARG A 254 13.70 12.35 11.80
N ALA A 255 13.51 13.49 11.12
CA ALA A 255 13.63 13.57 9.67
C ALA A 255 15.10 13.39 9.21
N ALA A 256 16.05 13.99 9.92
CA ALA A 256 17.48 13.86 9.65
C ALA A 256 17.98 12.41 9.83
N ALA A 257 17.47 11.68 10.83
CA ALA A 257 17.76 10.26 11.01
C ALA A 257 17.31 9.38 9.83
N LYS A 258 16.38 9.88 9.01
CA LYS A 258 15.92 9.23 7.76
C LYS A 258 16.67 9.73 6.52
N GLY A 259 17.68 10.57 6.70
CA GLY A 259 18.49 11.12 5.63
C GLY A 259 17.90 12.35 4.93
N ASP A 260 16.90 13.01 5.51
CA ASP A 260 16.36 14.24 4.91
C ASP A 260 17.37 15.40 5.01
N GLU A 261 17.92 15.83 3.87
CA GLU A 261 18.95 16.87 3.79
C GLU A 261 18.45 18.26 4.22
N GLY A 262 17.15 18.53 4.05
CA GLY A 262 16.52 19.76 4.54
C GLY A 262 16.52 19.80 6.06
N ALA A 263 16.15 18.67 6.68
CA ALA A 263 16.14 18.51 8.12
C ALA A 263 17.54 18.59 8.73
N ILE A 264 18.55 17.96 8.11
CA ILE A 264 19.94 18.04 8.57
C ILE A 264 20.41 19.50 8.61
N ARG A 265 20.14 20.28 7.56
CA ARG A 265 20.51 21.70 7.51
C ARG A 265 19.73 22.54 8.53
N ALA A 266 18.43 22.31 8.66
CA ALA A 266 17.59 23.01 9.63
C ALA A 266 18.03 22.73 11.08
N LEU A 267 18.30 21.46 11.39
CA LEU A 267 18.81 21.02 12.70
C LEU A 267 20.16 21.68 13.02
N ALA A 268 21.10 21.67 12.07
CA ALA A 268 22.39 22.31 12.27
C ALA A 268 22.24 23.82 12.55
N SER A 269 21.36 24.52 11.81
CA SER A 269 21.08 25.93 12.03
C SER A 269 20.48 26.18 13.41
N GLU A 270 19.58 25.32 13.90
CA GLU A 270 18.99 25.46 15.22
C GLU A 270 19.99 25.17 16.35
N LEU A 271 20.86 24.17 16.21
CA LEU A 271 21.87 23.87 17.23
C LEU A 271 22.97 24.93 17.34
N VAL A 272 23.23 25.72 16.29
CA VAL A 272 24.17 26.85 16.35
C VAL A 272 23.59 28.05 17.10
N ARG A 273 22.26 28.17 17.12
CA ARG A 273 21.52 29.27 17.77
C ARG A 273 21.24 29.03 19.26
N THR A 274 21.65 27.89 19.82
CA THR A 274 21.59 27.55 21.26
C THR A 274 22.94 27.78 21.92
#